data_AF-A0AA38HKI2-F1
#
_entry.id   AF-A0AA38HKI2-F1
#
_cell.length_a   1.000
_cell.length_b   1.000
_cell.length_c   1.000
_cell.angle_alpha   90.00
_cell.angle_beta   90.00
_cell.angle_gamma   90.00
#
_symmetry.space_group_name_H-M   'P 1'
#
loop_
_entity.id
_entity.type
_entity.pdbx_description
1 polymer ?
#
loop_
_entity_poly.entity_id
_entity_poly.type
_entity_poly.pdbx_seq_one_letter_code
_entity_poly.pdbx_strand_id
1 'polypeptide(L)'
;MRLVLLPLLWQLTNGLIAYDCQNSATNITIISLNDVAQCPDPEYGYTTFPRSIQIVQKNRFEKVHVQTCLVQVTRMIHHCGMHSHSSVVAKGLYTYLYKVGRENCKAIHQFREFRGLHGQVFSGLQPNGTIGGSVTLAGKLQTDGTCTGTTFTEDGTTWENVVVTATVTITIKDYEATLKLDQDEVVLHGGYSCSFLSGYCIDAVMGETAWDPVTPQECNSYATLYNGQGYLVRQKNTSNPIMYVVVEDGDRVFALSLIKTATIYGTLVWQTEHPKLLVLEKEPGARMLNWGNHARKENIDLTVYVNSKFLYMEQSLKTSIDRAYAHTVHRRCLLRREILLNRLVLAPLSPNTISTLVKGQAGFVGKVAGEVLYILQCVPRIVEIRRETTCYAELPVKVDNISYFMSPITRILQRYAEQMECNSLIPPLYYINNRWTSFSPNPGTAYTPAILDVDKLTFTPIQNLGAGGIYTAQEIREAQDAMLFGFERKALSNILTRKMVGQNVETQGVSPHV
;
A
#
# COMPACT_ATOMS: atom_id res chain seq x y z
N MET A 1 69.62 20.78 21.93
CA MET A 1 69.10 20.51 23.29
C MET A 1 67.58 20.36 23.20
N ARG A 2 67.06 19.14 23.10
CA ARG A 2 65.61 18.85 23.07
C ARG A 2 65.16 18.55 24.50
N LEU A 3 64.36 19.42 25.09
CA LEU A 3 63.65 19.11 26.34
C LEU A 3 62.50 18.15 26.02
N VAL A 4 62.58 16.94 26.57
CA VAL A 4 61.48 15.96 26.58
C VAL A 4 60.69 16.20 27.86
N LEU A 5 59.46 16.71 27.73
CA LEU A 5 58.47 16.72 28.81
C LEU A 5 57.78 15.34 28.84
N LEU A 6 58.12 14.51 29.82
CA LEU A 6 57.33 13.33 30.15
C LEU A 6 56.05 13.79 30.87
N PRO A 7 54.84 13.39 30.42
CA PRO A 7 53.63 13.60 31.19
C PRO A 7 53.61 12.58 32.33
N LEU A 8 53.57 13.07 33.57
CA LEU A 8 53.26 12.27 34.75
C LEU A 8 51.81 11.79 34.60
N LEU A 9 51.62 10.51 34.26
CA LEU A 9 50.36 9.81 34.43
C LEU A 9 50.05 9.73 35.93
N TRP A 10 49.28 10.69 36.43
CA TRP A 10 48.60 10.56 37.71
C TRP A 10 47.56 9.46 37.55
N GLN A 11 47.89 8.24 37.99
CA GLN A 11 46.86 7.27 38.32
C GLN A 11 46.01 7.90 39.43
N LEU A 12 44.78 8.30 39.10
CA LEU A 12 43.76 8.61 40.09
C LEU A 12 43.58 7.36 40.93
N THR A 13 44.24 7.31 42.09
CA THR A 13 43.93 6.33 43.12
C THR A 13 42.53 6.65 43.60
N ASN A 14 41.53 5.96 43.05
CA ASN A 14 40.16 6.03 43.56
C ASN A 14 40.21 5.61 45.03
N GLY A 15 40.03 6.57 45.94
CA GLY A 15 39.89 6.29 47.35
C GLY A 15 38.67 5.40 47.59
N LEU A 16 38.73 4.52 48.58
CA LEU A 16 37.58 3.71 48.98
C LEU A 16 36.48 4.65 49.48
N ILE A 17 35.26 4.52 48.95
CA ILE A 17 34.12 5.36 49.33
C ILE A 17 33.21 4.57 50.28
N ALA A 18 32.90 5.17 51.42
CA ALA A 18 31.87 4.74 52.35
C ALA A 18 30.85 5.88 52.58
N TYR A 19 29.75 5.61 53.27
CA TYR A 19 28.67 6.58 53.43
C TYR A 19 28.38 6.90 54.89
N ASP A 20 28.43 8.19 55.23
CA ASP A 20 28.13 8.72 56.56
C ASP A 20 26.66 9.13 56.66
N CYS A 21 25.96 8.50 57.61
CA CYS A 21 24.54 8.67 57.87
C CYS A 21 24.26 9.40 59.20
N GLN A 22 25.31 9.84 59.93
CA GLN A 22 25.16 10.59 61.18
C GLN A 22 25.00 12.10 60.93
N ASN A 23 25.42 12.58 59.77
CA ASN A 23 25.16 13.94 59.32
C ASN A 23 23.67 14.09 58.95
N SER A 24 23.11 15.30 59.04
CA SER A 24 21.67 15.52 58.82
C SER A 24 21.23 14.94 57.48
N ALA A 25 20.28 13.99 57.53
CA ALA A 25 19.77 13.31 56.35
C ALA A 25 19.23 14.33 55.35
N THR A 26 19.79 14.37 54.15
CA THR A 26 19.47 15.41 53.16
C THR A 26 18.21 15.09 52.36
N ASN A 27 17.80 13.81 52.29
CA ASN A 27 16.57 13.39 51.61
C ASN A 27 16.02 12.10 52.22
N ILE A 28 14.73 12.10 52.57
CA ILE A 28 14.01 10.94 53.14
C ILE A 28 12.90 10.55 52.16
N THR A 29 12.93 9.31 51.68
CA THR A 29 11.84 8.70 50.90
C THR A 29 11.04 7.76 51.79
N ILE A 30 9.72 7.84 51.77
CA ILE A 30 8.84 6.93 52.50
C ILE A 30 8.24 5.93 51.50
N ILE A 31 8.34 4.64 51.80
CA ILE A 31 7.80 3.57 50.95
C ILE A 31 6.80 2.75 51.77
N SER A 32 5.62 2.49 51.18
CA SER A 32 4.63 1.57 51.76
C SER A 32 5.16 0.13 51.72
N LEU A 33 5.01 -0.61 52.82
CA LEU A 33 5.33 -2.04 52.87
C LEU A 33 4.15 -2.94 52.51
N ASN A 34 2.93 -2.39 52.46
CA ASN A 34 1.72 -3.17 52.20
C ASN A 34 1.45 -3.35 50.70
N ASP A 35 1.79 -2.34 49.89
CA ASP A 35 1.31 -2.26 48.51
C ASP A 35 2.40 -1.82 47.53
N VAL A 36 2.34 -2.41 46.33
CA VAL A 36 3.04 -1.92 45.13
C VAL A 36 1.99 -1.55 44.10
N ALA A 37 2.18 -0.38 43.46
CA ALA A 37 1.26 0.17 42.47
C ALA A 37 0.84 -0.88 41.42
N GLN A 38 -0.43 -0.85 41.05
CA GLN A 38 -0.98 -1.73 40.01
C GLN A 38 -0.42 -1.35 38.64
N CYS A 39 -0.30 -2.34 37.77
CA CYS A 39 0.10 -2.10 36.38
C CYS A 39 -1.10 -1.54 35.60
N PRO A 40 -0.89 -0.49 34.79
CA PRO A 40 -1.95 0.02 33.93
C PRO A 40 -2.34 -1.05 32.90
N ASP A 41 -3.59 -1.00 32.47
CA ASP A 41 -4.09 -1.85 31.39
C ASP A 41 -3.30 -1.62 30.09
N PRO A 42 -3.14 -2.66 29.25
CA PRO A 42 -2.45 -2.51 27.98
C PRO A 42 -3.20 -1.54 27.07
N GLU A 43 -2.54 -0.45 26.70
CA GLU A 43 -3.08 0.49 25.73
C GLU A 43 -2.62 0.12 24.30
N TYR A 44 -3.60 -0.02 23.40
CA TYR A 44 -3.35 -0.25 21.98
C TYR A 44 -3.29 1.08 21.21
N GLY A 45 -2.40 1.14 20.22
CA GLY A 45 -2.26 2.27 19.29
C GLY A 45 -3.43 2.43 18.30
N TYR A 46 -4.44 1.58 18.40
CA TYR A 46 -5.60 1.56 17.51
C TYR A 46 -6.89 1.20 18.27
N THR A 47 -8.03 1.52 17.67
CA THR A 47 -9.36 1.02 18.07
C THR A 47 -10.06 0.42 16.88
N THR A 48 -10.90 -0.59 17.12
CA THR A 48 -11.62 -1.32 16.07
C THR A 48 -13.11 -1.35 16.36
N PHE A 49 -13.93 -1.09 15.36
CA PHE A 49 -15.38 -1.05 15.49
C PHE A 49 -16.03 -1.89 14.39
N PRO A 50 -16.87 -2.88 14.72
CA PRO A 50 -17.62 -3.60 13.71
C PRO A 50 -18.66 -2.66 13.07
N ARG A 51 -18.79 -2.74 11.75
CA ARG A 51 -19.72 -1.94 10.94
C ARG A 51 -20.27 -2.74 9.78
N SER A 52 -21.54 -2.51 9.48
CA SER A 52 -22.11 -2.95 8.21
C SER A 52 -21.75 -1.93 7.13
N ILE A 53 -21.09 -2.39 6.09
CA ILE A 53 -20.52 -1.55 5.04
C ILE A 53 -20.87 -2.06 3.65
N GLN A 54 -20.87 -1.15 2.68
CA GLN A 54 -20.97 -1.46 1.26
C GLN A 54 -19.78 -0.84 0.55
N ILE A 55 -19.14 -1.61 -0.32
CA ILE A 55 -18.07 -1.12 -1.19
C ILE A 55 -18.64 -1.04 -2.59
N VAL A 56 -18.57 0.15 -3.19
CA VAL A 56 -19.00 0.38 -4.56
C VAL A 56 -17.83 0.89 -5.40
N GLN A 57 -17.82 0.49 -6.65
CA GLN A 57 -16.83 0.90 -7.63
C GLN A 57 -17.49 1.71 -8.74
N LYS A 58 -16.90 2.85 -9.11
CA LYS A 58 -17.27 3.58 -10.33
C LYS A 58 -16.87 2.77 -11.57
N ASN A 59 -17.84 2.48 -12.44
CA ASN A 59 -17.63 1.82 -13.71
C ASN A 59 -16.83 2.74 -14.65
N ARG A 60 -15.89 2.15 -15.40
CA ARG A 60 -15.14 2.84 -16.45
C ARG A 60 -15.79 2.64 -17.82
N PHE A 61 -16.38 1.46 -18.00
CA PHE A 61 -16.99 1.01 -19.24
C PHE A 61 -18.44 0.60 -19.01
N GLU A 62 -19.28 0.93 -19.98
CA GLU A 62 -20.66 0.47 -20.09
C GLU A 62 -20.90 -0.10 -21.49
N LYS A 63 -22.07 -0.72 -21.70
CA LYS A 63 -22.50 -1.20 -23.02
C LYS A 63 -23.59 -0.29 -23.55
N VAL A 64 -23.45 0.11 -24.80
CA VAL A 64 -24.45 0.88 -25.54
C VAL A 64 -24.89 0.05 -26.74
N HIS A 65 -26.19 -0.04 -26.95
CA HIS A 65 -26.75 -0.68 -28.13
C HIS A 65 -26.52 0.21 -29.36
N VAL A 66 -25.97 -0.37 -30.43
CA VAL A 66 -25.67 0.34 -31.68
C VAL A 66 -26.23 -0.39 -32.88
N GLN A 67 -26.67 0.38 -33.86
CA GLN A 67 -27.18 -0.09 -35.14
C GLN A 67 -26.31 0.46 -36.26
N THR A 68 -25.81 -0.40 -37.14
CA THR A 68 -24.95 -0.01 -38.26
C THR A 68 -25.62 -0.29 -39.61
N CYS A 69 -25.36 0.57 -40.58
CA CYS A 69 -25.81 0.47 -41.96
C CYS A 69 -24.65 0.84 -42.90
N LEU A 70 -24.21 -0.13 -43.70
CA LEU A 70 -23.21 0.06 -44.73
C LEU A 70 -23.88 -0.15 -46.09
N VAL A 71 -24.03 0.93 -46.85
CA VAL A 71 -24.53 0.89 -48.23
C VAL A 71 -23.39 1.19 -49.18
N GLN A 72 -22.91 0.16 -49.88
CA GLN A 72 -21.87 0.29 -50.88
C GLN A 72 -22.50 0.25 -52.27
N VAL A 73 -22.18 1.23 -53.11
CA VAL A 73 -22.73 1.37 -54.46
C VAL A 73 -21.58 1.32 -55.45
N THR A 74 -21.63 0.35 -56.36
CA THR A 74 -20.72 0.26 -57.51
C THR A 74 -21.50 0.62 -58.77
N ARG A 75 -21.28 1.83 -59.28
CA ARG A 75 -21.95 2.40 -60.44
C ARG A 75 -21.16 2.13 -61.72
N MET A 76 -21.86 1.79 -62.79
CA MET A 76 -21.32 1.57 -64.14
C MET A 76 -22.12 2.36 -65.17
N ILE A 77 -21.43 3.16 -65.98
CA ILE A 77 -21.99 3.87 -67.15
C ILE A 77 -21.54 3.17 -68.42
N HIS A 78 -22.49 2.93 -69.31
CA HIS A 78 -22.24 2.51 -70.68
C HIS A 78 -22.92 3.47 -71.65
N HIS A 79 -22.25 3.81 -72.74
CA HIS A 79 -22.88 4.52 -73.84
C HIS A 79 -23.77 3.55 -74.61
N CYS A 80 -24.99 3.97 -74.90
CA CYS A 80 -26.01 3.18 -75.62
C CYS A 80 -26.10 3.68 -77.07
N GLY A 81 -25.32 3.08 -77.96
CA GLY A 81 -25.23 3.47 -79.37
C GLY A 81 -26.39 2.97 -80.23
N MET A 82 -26.28 3.27 -81.54
CA MET A 82 -27.21 2.77 -82.55
C MET A 82 -27.31 1.24 -82.49
N HIS A 83 -28.53 0.71 -82.67
CA HIS A 83 -28.84 -0.72 -82.54
C HIS A 83 -28.57 -1.33 -81.15
N SER A 84 -28.65 -0.52 -80.08
CA SER A 84 -28.40 -0.96 -78.70
C SER A 84 -26.96 -1.42 -78.43
N HIS A 85 -25.99 -1.00 -79.25
CA HIS A 85 -24.58 -1.31 -79.02
C HIS A 85 -24.06 -0.63 -77.75
N SER A 86 -23.52 -1.38 -76.80
CA SER A 86 -22.93 -0.81 -75.59
C SER A 86 -21.43 -0.58 -75.74
N SER A 87 -20.93 0.60 -75.35
CA SER A 87 -19.50 0.88 -75.22
C SER A 87 -19.16 1.49 -73.85
N VAL A 88 -17.92 1.32 -73.42
CA VAL A 88 -17.42 1.92 -72.17
C VAL A 88 -17.19 3.41 -72.35
N VAL A 89 -17.41 4.18 -71.28
CA VAL A 89 -17.13 5.62 -71.23
C VAL A 89 -16.05 5.93 -70.20
N ALA A 90 -15.33 7.03 -70.41
CA ALA A 90 -14.37 7.52 -69.43
C ALA A 90 -15.08 7.83 -68.09
N LYS A 91 -14.43 7.45 -66.98
CA LYS A 91 -14.99 7.58 -65.62
C LYS A 91 -16.36 6.88 -65.43
N GLY A 92 -16.60 5.82 -66.21
CA GLY A 92 -17.86 5.08 -66.17
C GLY A 92 -18.01 4.16 -64.95
N LEU A 93 -16.92 3.70 -64.34
CA LEU A 93 -16.95 2.84 -63.14
C LEU A 93 -16.56 3.65 -61.90
N TYR A 94 -17.40 3.64 -60.87
CA TYR A 94 -17.12 4.29 -59.59
C TYR A 94 -17.75 3.52 -58.43
N THR A 95 -17.00 3.33 -57.34
CA THR A 95 -17.51 2.69 -56.12
C THR A 95 -17.43 3.68 -54.96
N TYR A 96 -18.53 3.83 -54.25
CA TYR A 96 -18.64 4.77 -53.14
C TYR A 96 -19.57 4.24 -52.05
N LEU A 97 -19.43 4.80 -50.84
CA LEU A 97 -20.36 4.58 -49.75
C LEU A 97 -21.51 5.58 -49.86
N TYR A 98 -22.74 5.06 -49.96
CA TYR A 98 -23.93 5.89 -49.95
C TYR A 98 -24.27 6.27 -48.51
N LYS A 99 -24.26 7.58 -48.23
CA LYS A 99 -24.63 8.11 -46.92
C LYS A 99 -26.15 8.08 -46.77
N VAL A 100 -26.61 7.25 -45.86
CA VAL A 100 -28.01 7.02 -45.52
C VAL A 100 -28.48 8.06 -44.50
N GLY A 101 -27.64 8.37 -43.51
CA GLY A 101 -27.92 9.23 -42.36
C GLY A 101 -28.50 8.46 -41.16
N ARG A 102 -28.41 9.07 -39.97
CA ARG A 102 -28.81 8.47 -38.68
C ARG A 102 -30.24 7.92 -38.67
N GLU A 103 -31.22 8.78 -38.97
CA GLU A 103 -32.65 8.43 -38.89
C GLU A 103 -33.03 7.38 -39.93
N ASN A 104 -32.47 7.49 -41.15
CA ASN A 104 -32.71 6.52 -42.19
C ASN A 104 -32.06 5.16 -41.86
N CYS A 105 -30.88 5.13 -41.22
CA CYS A 105 -30.28 3.87 -40.78
C CYS A 105 -31.17 3.18 -39.73
N LYS A 106 -31.69 3.94 -38.75
CA LYS A 106 -32.67 3.41 -37.79
C LYS A 106 -33.94 2.90 -38.50
N ALA A 107 -34.44 3.64 -39.49
CA ALA A 107 -35.60 3.23 -40.27
C ALA A 107 -35.35 1.93 -41.06
N ILE A 108 -34.15 1.72 -41.63
CA ILE A 108 -33.80 0.45 -42.29
C ILE A 108 -33.86 -0.71 -41.30
N HIS A 109 -33.36 -0.53 -40.08
CA HIS A 109 -33.45 -1.56 -39.03
C HIS A 109 -34.90 -1.83 -38.60
N GLN A 110 -35.72 -0.79 -38.49
CA GLN A 110 -37.12 -0.90 -38.07
C GLN A 110 -38.02 -1.54 -39.15
N PHE A 111 -37.94 -1.07 -40.39
CA PHE A 111 -38.82 -1.50 -41.49
C PHE A 111 -38.24 -2.65 -42.32
N ARG A 112 -36.97 -3.01 -42.11
CA ARG A 112 -36.26 -4.07 -42.87
C ARG A 112 -36.26 -3.82 -44.37
N GLU A 113 -36.23 -2.55 -44.76
CA GLU A 113 -36.18 -2.09 -46.15
C GLU A 113 -35.27 -0.86 -46.28
N PHE A 114 -34.58 -0.75 -47.42
CA PHE A 114 -33.87 0.45 -47.83
C PHE A 114 -34.56 1.06 -49.04
N ARG A 115 -34.94 2.34 -48.92
CA ARG A 115 -35.50 3.15 -50.00
C ARG A 115 -34.48 4.21 -50.39
N GLY A 116 -33.92 4.11 -51.59
CA GLY A 116 -32.88 5.01 -52.08
C GLY A 116 -32.63 4.84 -53.57
N LEU A 117 -31.64 5.57 -54.10
CA LEU A 117 -31.15 5.40 -55.48
C LEU A 117 -32.28 5.42 -56.54
N HIS A 118 -32.97 6.56 -56.66
CA HIS A 118 -34.12 6.76 -57.58
C HIS A 118 -35.39 5.97 -57.22
N GLY A 119 -35.69 5.84 -55.93
CA GLY A 119 -36.94 5.25 -55.45
C GLY A 119 -36.97 3.71 -55.46
N GLN A 120 -35.81 3.08 -55.70
CA GLN A 120 -35.66 1.64 -55.60
C GLN A 120 -35.82 1.18 -54.15
N VAL A 121 -36.51 0.04 -53.98
CA VAL A 121 -36.81 -0.54 -52.68
C VAL A 121 -36.11 -1.89 -52.59
N PHE A 122 -35.15 -1.99 -51.68
CA PHE A 122 -34.55 -3.26 -51.30
C PHE A 122 -35.24 -3.71 -50.02
N SER A 123 -36.11 -4.71 -50.10
CA SER A 123 -36.88 -5.25 -48.97
C SER A 123 -36.35 -6.59 -48.49
N GLY A 124 -36.77 -7.02 -47.31
CA GLY A 124 -36.40 -8.32 -46.75
C GLY A 124 -34.99 -8.37 -46.15
N LEU A 125 -34.46 -7.23 -45.69
CA LEU A 125 -33.16 -7.19 -45.02
C LEU A 125 -33.23 -7.99 -43.72
N GLN A 126 -32.38 -9.00 -43.60
CA GLN A 126 -32.26 -9.78 -42.37
C GLN A 126 -31.42 -9.03 -41.33
N PRO A 127 -31.76 -9.14 -40.02
CA PRO A 127 -30.90 -8.64 -38.96
C PRO A 127 -29.50 -9.25 -39.08
N ASN A 128 -28.44 -8.44 -38.92
CA ASN A 128 -27.05 -8.89 -39.05
C ASN A 128 -26.72 -9.51 -40.42
N GLY A 129 -27.43 -9.11 -41.47
CA GLY A 129 -27.29 -9.66 -42.83
C GLY A 129 -26.81 -8.66 -43.86
N THR A 130 -26.45 -9.21 -45.03
CA THR A 130 -26.12 -8.44 -46.24
C THR A 130 -27.07 -8.84 -47.36
N ILE A 131 -27.65 -7.85 -48.03
CA ILE A 131 -28.42 -8.02 -49.26
C ILE A 131 -27.80 -7.18 -50.36
N GLY A 132 -28.02 -7.54 -51.61
CA GLY A 132 -27.64 -6.70 -52.73
C GLY A 132 -28.49 -6.94 -53.96
N GLY A 133 -28.35 -6.05 -54.93
CA GLY A 133 -29.05 -6.14 -56.20
C GLY A 133 -28.54 -5.12 -57.21
N SER A 134 -28.93 -5.30 -58.47
CA SER A 134 -28.61 -4.36 -59.54
C SER A 134 -29.81 -3.45 -59.82
N VAL A 135 -29.56 -2.17 -60.02
CA VAL A 135 -30.57 -1.17 -60.34
C VAL A 135 -30.11 -0.30 -61.50
N THR A 136 -31.07 0.12 -62.34
CA THR A 136 -30.81 1.11 -63.39
C THR A 136 -31.09 2.50 -62.82
N LEU A 137 -30.06 3.32 -62.71
CA LEU A 137 -30.15 4.69 -62.17
C LEU A 137 -30.58 5.71 -63.23
N ALA A 138 -30.20 5.49 -64.50
CA ALA A 138 -30.54 6.37 -65.62
C ALA A 138 -30.57 5.60 -66.94
N GLY A 139 -31.43 6.04 -67.86
CA GLY A 139 -31.73 5.31 -69.10
C GLY A 139 -32.64 4.12 -68.85
N LYS A 140 -32.82 3.26 -69.87
CA LYS A 140 -33.55 2.00 -69.73
C LYS A 140 -32.72 0.87 -70.32
N LEU A 141 -32.76 -0.27 -69.64
CA LEU A 141 -32.19 -1.52 -70.08
C LEU A 141 -33.28 -2.58 -70.01
N GLN A 142 -33.58 -3.22 -71.12
CA GLN A 142 -34.59 -4.26 -71.22
C GLN A 142 -33.93 -5.65 -71.24
N THR A 143 -34.69 -6.68 -70.88
CA THR A 143 -34.21 -8.07 -70.80
C THR A 143 -33.87 -8.68 -72.15
N ASP A 144 -34.39 -8.09 -73.24
CA ASP A 144 -34.08 -8.45 -74.63
C ASP A 144 -32.74 -7.86 -75.13
N GLY A 145 -32.04 -7.09 -74.29
CA GLY A 145 -30.80 -6.40 -74.63
C GLY A 145 -31.01 -5.00 -75.22
N THR A 146 -32.24 -4.53 -75.35
CA THR A 146 -32.52 -3.17 -75.84
C THR A 146 -32.13 -2.13 -74.78
N CYS A 147 -31.32 -1.15 -75.17
CA CYS A 147 -30.97 -0.01 -74.32
C CYS A 147 -31.56 1.29 -74.88
N THR A 148 -31.97 2.20 -73.99
CA THR A 148 -32.30 3.58 -74.36
C THR A 148 -31.48 4.52 -73.48
N GLY A 149 -30.51 5.21 -74.10
CA GLY A 149 -29.65 6.16 -73.42
C GLY A 149 -30.39 7.42 -72.99
N THR A 150 -29.85 8.08 -71.97
CA THR A 150 -30.26 9.41 -71.52
C THR A 150 -29.03 10.24 -71.19
N THR A 151 -29.23 11.53 -70.88
CA THR A 151 -28.14 12.37 -70.38
C THR A 151 -28.05 12.19 -68.87
N PHE A 152 -26.85 11.87 -68.38
CA PHE A 152 -26.57 11.71 -66.95
C PHE A 152 -25.45 12.65 -66.54
N THR A 153 -25.62 13.36 -65.43
CA THR A 153 -24.62 14.28 -64.89
C THR A 153 -24.36 13.95 -63.43
N GLU A 154 -23.08 13.73 -63.08
CA GLU A 154 -22.63 13.48 -61.71
C GLU A 154 -21.24 14.11 -61.52
N ASP A 155 -21.00 14.74 -60.37
CA ASP A 155 -19.71 15.37 -60.01
C ASP A 155 -19.14 16.29 -61.10
N GLY A 156 -20.02 17.06 -61.76
CA GLY A 156 -19.67 18.01 -62.82
C GLY A 156 -19.27 17.39 -64.16
N THR A 157 -19.33 16.06 -64.30
CA THR A 157 -19.15 15.35 -65.58
C THR A 157 -20.51 14.99 -66.16
N THR A 158 -20.72 15.30 -67.44
CA THR A 158 -21.94 14.95 -68.18
C THR A 158 -21.63 13.90 -69.23
N TRP A 159 -22.42 12.85 -69.26
CA TRP A 159 -22.39 11.83 -70.30
C TRP A 159 -23.72 11.85 -71.05
N GLU A 160 -23.65 11.85 -72.37
CA GLU A 160 -24.83 11.84 -73.24
C GLU A 160 -25.09 10.43 -73.77
N ASN A 161 -26.37 10.12 -73.96
CA ASN A 161 -26.83 8.86 -74.53
C ASN A 161 -26.28 7.63 -73.80
N VAL A 162 -26.34 7.65 -72.46
CA VAL A 162 -25.84 6.57 -71.60
C VAL A 162 -26.94 5.84 -70.84
N VAL A 163 -26.65 4.59 -70.48
CA VAL A 163 -27.38 3.83 -69.46
C VAL A 163 -26.47 3.68 -68.24
N VAL A 164 -27.01 3.99 -67.07
CA VAL A 164 -26.30 3.91 -65.79
C VAL A 164 -26.92 2.80 -64.97
N THR A 165 -26.11 1.80 -64.65
CA THR A 165 -26.49 0.71 -63.74
C THR A 165 -25.67 0.83 -62.46
N ALA A 166 -26.18 0.28 -61.37
CA ALA A 166 -25.45 0.20 -60.11
C ALA A 166 -25.71 -1.12 -59.42
N THR A 167 -24.65 -1.73 -58.91
CA THR A 167 -24.73 -2.84 -57.97
C THR A 167 -24.69 -2.27 -56.56
N VAL A 168 -25.73 -2.53 -55.79
CA VAL A 168 -25.89 -2.03 -54.43
C VAL A 168 -25.71 -3.18 -53.47
N THR A 169 -24.86 -3.01 -52.47
CA THR A 169 -24.67 -3.96 -51.37
C THR A 169 -25.01 -3.25 -50.06
N ILE A 170 -25.97 -3.78 -49.32
CA ILE A 170 -26.48 -3.21 -48.08
C ILE A 170 -26.20 -4.22 -46.97
N THR A 171 -25.40 -3.82 -45.99
CA THR A 171 -25.13 -4.61 -44.78
C THR A 171 -25.67 -3.87 -43.57
N ILE A 172 -26.47 -4.55 -42.76
CA ILE A 172 -26.94 -4.01 -41.48
C ILE A 172 -26.46 -4.88 -40.33
N LYS A 173 -26.01 -4.26 -39.24
CA LYS A 173 -25.63 -4.98 -38.01
C LYS A 173 -26.22 -4.30 -36.78
N ASP A 174 -26.51 -5.11 -35.78
CA ASP A 174 -27.10 -4.72 -34.50
C ASP A 174 -26.31 -5.44 -33.40
N TYR A 175 -25.69 -4.67 -32.50
CA TYR A 175 -24.83 -5.20 -31.43
C TYR A 175 -24.61 -4.21 -30.28
N GLU A 176 -23.94 -4.65 -29.21
CA GLU A 176 -23.51 -3.77 -28.11
C GLU A 176 -22.06 -3.29 -28.28
N ALA A 177 -21.87 -1.98 -28.39
CA ALA A 177 -20.55 -1.34 -28.37
C ALA A 177 -20.11 -0.98 -26.94
N THR A 178 -18.81 -0.70 -26.77
CA THR A 178 -18.26 -0.32 -25.46
C THR A 178 -18.25 1.19 -25.31
N LEU A 179 -18.97 1.70 -24.31
CA LEU A 179 -18.97 3.11 -23.91
C LEU A 179 -17.92 3.35 -22.83
N LYS A 180 -17.04 4.34 -23.02
CA LYS A 180 -16.11 4.82 -21.99
C LYS A 180 -16.72 5.99 -21.24
N LEU A 181 -17.13 5.76 -19.99
CA LEU A 181 -17.87 6.73 -19.18
C LEU A 181 -17.05 7.98 -18.83
N ASP A 182 -15.74 7.87 -18.73
CA ASP A 182 -14.87 9.00 -18.37
C ASP A 182 -14.46 9.87 -19.58
N GLN A 183 -14.69 9.42 -20.82
CA GLN A 183 -14.18 10.06 -22.04
C GLN A 183 -15.26 10.50 -23.03
N ASP A 184 -16.54 10.22 -22.75
CA ASP A 184 -17.64 10.40 -23.71
C ASP A 184 -17.35 9.70 -25.05
N GLU A 185 -16.77 8.50 -25.04
CA GLU A 185 -16.37 7.78 -26.25
C GLU A 185 -17.07 6.42 -26.37
N VAL A 186 -17.71 6.17 -27.52
CA VAL A 186 -18.13 4.82 -27.94
C VAL A 186 -17.04 4.20 -28.81
N VAL A 187 -16.59 3.02 -28.43
CA VAL A 187 -15.66 2.19 -29.20
C VAL A 187 -16.45 1.13 -29.95
N LEU A 188 -16.48 1.25 -31.28
CA LEU A 188 -17.13 0.30 -32.18
C LEU A 188 -16.28 -0.97 -32.35
N HIS A 189 -16.88 -2.06 -32.85
CA HIS A 189 -16.15 -3.33 -33.07
C HIS A 189 -14.98 -3.19 -34.07
N GLY A 190 -14.99 -2.17 -34.94
CA GLY A 190 -13.86 -1.84 -35.81
C GLY A 190 -12.67 -1.19 -35.11
N GLY A 191 -12.75 -0.95 -33.80
CA GLY A 191 -11.73 -0.23 -33.02
C GLY A 191 -11.79 1.30 -33.15
N TYR A 192 -12.73 1.81 -33.96
CA TYR A 192 -12.95 3.24 -34.14
C TYR A 192 -13.72 3.83 -32.96
N SER A 193 -13.25 4.97 -32.45
CA SER A 193 -13.86 5.69 -31.34
C SER A 193 -14.60 6.93 -31.84
N CYS A 194 -15.82 7.14 -31.34
CA CYS A 194 -16.65 8.30 -31.67
C CYS A 194 -17.17 8.95 -30.39
N SER A 195 -17.47 10.26 -30.42
CA SER A 195 -18.13 10.92 -29.28
C SER A 195 -19.51 10.29 -29.05
N PHE A 196 -19.82 9.89 -27.82
CA PHE A 196 -21.08 9.27 -27.48
C PHE A 196 -22.25 10.25 -27.61
N LEU A 197 -22.06 11.52 -27.24
CA LEU A 197 -23.10 12.54 -27.35
C LEU A 197 -23.57 12.82 -28.79
N SER A 198 -22.77 12.48 -29.82
CA SER A 198 -23.21 12.67 -31.21
C SER A 198 -24.38 11.75 -31.59
N GLY A 199 -24.57 10.62 -30.89
CA GLY A 199 -25.57 9.60 -31.23
C GLY A 199 -25.35 8.94 -32.60
N TYR A 200 -24.21 9.23 -33.24
CA TYR A 200 -23.97 8.93 -34.65
C TYR A 200 -22.49 8.97 -35.03
N CYS A 201 -22.07 8.03 -35.87
CA CYS A 201 -20.71 7.99 -36.40
C CYS A 201 -20.65 7.32 -37.76
N ILE A 202 -19.58 7.59 -38.52
CA ILE A 202 -19.31 6.93 -39.80
C ILE A 202 -17.95 6.24 -39.70
N ASP A 203 -17.95 4.93 -39.91
CA ASP A 203 -16.76 4.10 -39.99
C ASP A 203 -16.66 3.51 -41.41
N ALA A 204 -15.48 3.55 -42.03
CA ALA A 204 -15.31 3.09 -43.41
C ALA A 204 -15.56 1.59 -43.60
N VAL A 205 -15.46 0.79 -42.52
CA VAL A 205 -15.60 -0.67 -42.53
C VAL A 205 -17.01 -1.09 -42.08
N MET A 206 -17.56 -0.43 -41.07
CA MET A 206 -18.84 -0.77 -40.45
C MET A 206 -20.01 0.05 -40.97
N GLY A 207 -19.73 1.13 -41.71
CA GLY A 207 -20.71 2.06 -42.26
C GLY A 207 -21.17 3.10 -41.25
N GLU A 208 -22.36 3.64 -41.50
CA GLU A 208 -22.98 4.61 -40.62
C GLU A 208 -23.56 3.90 -39.42
N THR A 209 -23.17 4.32 -38.22
CA THR A 209 -23.56 3.73 -36.95
C THR A 209 -24.37 4.73 -36.14
N ALA A 210 -25.52 4.32 -35.62
CA ALA A 210 -26.42 5.13 -34.82
C ALA A 210 -26.67 4.48 -33.46
N TRP A 211 -26.86 5.32 -32.45
CA TRP A 211 -27.29 4.92 -31.12
C TRP A 211 -28.09 6.05 -30.47
N ASP A 212 -28.72 5.76 -29.34
CA ASP A 212 -29.40 6.75 -28.54
C ASP A 212 -28.44 7.26 -27.45
N PRO A 213 -28.07 8.55 -27.46
CA PRO A 213 -27.31 9.15 -26.38
C PRO A 213 -28.24 9.29 -25.18
N VAL A 214 -28.37 8.22 -24.42
CA VAL A 214 -29.05 8.23 -23.13
C VAL A 214 -28.03 8.76 -22.13
N THR A 215 -28.36 9.81 -21.37
CA THR A 215 -27.61 10.13 -20.17
C THR A 215 -27.71 8.92 -19.24
N PRO A 216 -26.61 8.20 -18.93
CA PRO A 216 -26.69 7.06 -18.04
C PRO A 216 -27.35 7.53 -16.75
N GLN A 217 -28.44 6.87 -16.34
CA GLN A 217 -29.11 7.18 -15.08
C GLN A 217 -28.03 7.13 -13.99
N GLU A 218 -27.79 8.25 -13.31
CA GLU A 218 -26.48 8.53 -12.70
C GLU A 218 -26.00 7.41 -11.73
N CYS A 219 -26.91 6.73 -11.02
CA CYS A 219 -26.60 5.61 -10.12
C CYS A 219 -26.12 4.32 -10.82
N ASN A 220 -26.44 4.07 -12.09
CA ASN A 220 -26.01 2.88 -12.83
C ASN A 220 -24.52 2.92 -13.22
N SER A 221 -23.86 4.06 -13.01
CA SER A 221 -22.42 4.21 -13.21
C SER A 221 -21.57 3.54 -12.12
N TYR A 222 -22.18 2.88 -11.14
CA TYR A 222 -21.49 2.15 -10.08
C TYR A 222 -21.82 0.65 -10.10
N ALA A 223 -20.96 -0.13 -9.46
CA ALA A 223 -21.16 -1.56 -9.23
C ALA A 223 -20.89 -1.89 -7.75
N THR A 224 -21.71 -2.75 -7.16
CA THR A 224 -21.48 -3.21 -5.79
C THR A 224 -20.41 -4.30 -5.78
N LEU A 225 -19.29 -4.05 -5.10
CA LEU A 225 -18.22 -5.03 -4.92
C LEU A 225 -18.42 -5.86 -3.66
N TYR A 226 -18.88 -5.23 -2.58
CA TYR A 226 -19.07 -5.88 -1.29
C TYR A 226 -20.27 -5.29 -0.56
N ASN A 227 -20.99 -6.13 0.16
CA ASN A 227 -22.07 -5.74 1.06
C ASN A 227 -22.09 -6.74 2.23
N GLY A 228 -21.72 -6.29 3.42
CA GLY A 228 -21.56 -7.18 4.56
C GLY A 228 -21.01 -6.47 5.79
N GLN A 229 -20.38 -7.24 6.68
CA GLN A 229 -19.72 -6.72 7.87
C GLN A 229 -18.25 -6.41 7.59
N GLY A 230 -17.72 -5.39 8.24
CA GLY A 230 -16.31 -5.05 8.23
C GLY A 230 -15.92 -4.35 9.53
N TYR A 231 -14.63 -4.11 9.69
CA TYR A 231 -14.09 -3.43 10.86
C TYR A 231 -13.54 -2.07 10.44
N LEU A 232 -14.01 -1.01 11.09
CA LEU A 232 -13.35 0.28 11.05
C LEU A 232 -12.20 0.28 12.04
N VAL A 233 -10.98 0.43 11.55
CA VAL A 233 -9.77 0.55 12.36
C VAL A 233 -9.33 2.00 12.40
N ARG A 234 -9.29 2.58 13.61
CA ARG A 234 -8.85 3.95 13.87
C ARG A 234 -7.50 3.93 14.53
N GLN A 235 -6.50 4.58 13.94
CA GLN A 235 -5.20 4.76 14.59
C GLN A 235 -5.24 5.98 15.53
N LYS A 236 -4.74 5.83 16.76
CA LYS A 236 -4.77 6.89 17.79
C LYS A 236 -3.64 7.92 17.64
N ASN A 237 -2.57 7.59 16.93
CA ASN A 237 -1.26 8.24 17.08
C ASN A 237 -0.97 9.41 16.12
N THR A 238 -1.99 10.02 15.51
CA THR A 238 -1.81 11.16 14.59
C THR A 238 -2.82 12.26 14.89
N SER A 239 -2.38 13.53 14.81
CA SER A 239 -3.22 14.73 14.99
C SER A 239 -4.48 14.72 14.11
N ASN A 240 -4.43 13.96 13.00
CA ASN A 240 -5.59 13.49 12.24
C ASN A 240 -5.60 11.95 12.27
N PRO A 241 -6.57 11.29 12.94
CA PRO A 241 -6.62 9.84 13.02
C PRO A 241 -6.89 9.24 11.64
N ILE A 242 -5.97 8.42 11.14
CA ILE A 242 -6.17 7.69 9.88
C ILE A 242 -7.11 6.52 10.15
N MET A 243 -8.14 6.43 9.32
CA MET A 243 -9.18 5.42 9.38
C MET A 243 -8.99 4.41 8.25
N TYR A 244 -9.18 3.13 8.57
CA TYR A 244 -9.18 2.05 7.59
C TYR A 244 -10.46 1.25 7.72
N VAL A 245 -10.93 0.70 6.62
CA VAL A 245 -11.91 -0.37 6.63
C VAL A 245 -11.20 -1.68 6.30
N VAL A 246 -11.43 -2.70 7.12
CA VAL A 246 -10.84 -4.02 6.99
C VAL A 246 -11.97 -5.03 6.86
N VAL A 247 -11.92 -5.86 5.82
CA VAL A 247 -12.91 -6.90 5.55
C VAL A 247 -12.22 -8.25 5.52
N GLU A 248 -12.78 -9.17 6.29
CA GLU A 248 -12.42 -10.59 6.33
C GLU A 248 -13.72 -11.39 6.30
N ASP A 249 -14.24 -11.65 5.09
CA ASP A 249 -15.50 -12.36 4.89
C ASP A 249 -15.38 -13.39 3.76
N GLY A 250 -15.22 -14.67 4.12
CA GLY A 250 -15.08 -15.77 3.17
C GLY A 250 -13.88 -15.59 2.23
N ASP A 251 -14.16 -15.44 0.92
CA ASP A 251 -13.17 -15.21 -0.14
C ASP A 251 -12.78 -13.73 -0.31
N ARG A 252 -13.42 -12.82 0.45
CA ARG A 252 -13.20 -11.38 0.38
C ARG A 252 -12.37 -10.93 1.57
N VAL A 253 -11.08 -10.73 1.31
CA VAL A 253 -10.11 -10.23 2.27
C VAL A 253 -9.37 -9.04 1.68
N PHE A 254 -9.59 -7.86 2.25
CA PHE A 254 -8.99 -6.60 1.78
C PHE A 254 -9.08 -5.51 2.85
N ALA A 255 -8.32 -4.44 2.65
CA ALA A 255 -8.44 -3.21 3.41
C ALA A 255 -8.40 -2.00 2.46
N LEU A 256 -9.05 -0.91 2.88
CA LEU A 256 -9.05 0.39 2.20
C LEU A 256 -8.86 1.49 3.24
N SER A 257 -8.12 2.53 2.89
CA SER A 257 -8.02 3.74 3.71
C SER A 257 -9.24 4.63 3.49
N LEU A 258 -9.71 5.30 4.53
CA LEU A 258 -10.80 6.27 4.45
C LEU A 258 -10.19 7.66 4.53
N ILE A 259 -10.17 8.37 3.40
CA ILE A 259 -9.46 9.65 3.26
C ILE A 259 -10.36 10.80 3.71
N LYS A 260 -11.54 10.89 3.09
CA LYS A 260 -12.50 11.97 3.36
C LYS A 260 -13.92 11.54 3.03
N THR A 261 -14.88 12.20 3.64
CA THR A 261 -16.29 12.03 3.32
C THR A 261 -16.68 12.90 2.12
N ALA A 262 -17.59 12.39 1.30
CA ALA A 262 -18.25 13.11 0.22
C ALA A 262 -19.73 12.71 0.20
N THR A 263 -20.56 13.50 -0.48
CA THR A 263 -21.97 13.16 -0.70
C THR A 263 -22.16 12.81 -2.16
N ILE A 264 -22.61 11.59 -2.44
CA ILE A 264 -22.93 11.12 -3.79
C ILE A 264 -24.36 10.56 -3.75
N TYR A 265 -25.24 11.05 -4.62
CA TYR A 265 -26.69 10.75 -4.61
C TYR A 265 -27.37 10.97 -3.26
N GLY A 266 -27.07 12.09 -2.60
CA GLY A 266 -27.63 12.39 -1.27
C GLY A 266 -27.16 11.46 -0.16
N THR A 267 -26.20 10.58 -0.43
CA THR A 267 -25.67 9.59 0.53
C THR A 267 -24.25 9.95 0.91
N LEU A 268 -23.96 9.90 2.21
CA LEU A 268 -22.62 10.09 2.72
C LEU A 268 -21.77 8.86 2.37
N VAL A 269 -20.66 9.09 1.67
CA VAL A 269 -19.70 8.06 1.28
C VAL A 269 -18.30 8.46 1.71
N TRP A 270 -17.47 7.48 2.01
CA TRP A 270 -16.04 7.67 2.19
C TRP A 270 -15.31 7.45 0.87
N GLN A 271 -14.48 8.41 0.51
CA GLN A 271 -13.49 8.26 -0.55
C GLN A 271 -12.25 7.55 0.00
N THR A 272 -11.69 6.68 -0.83
CA THR A 272 -10.51 5.87 -0.49
C THR A 272 -9.27 6.35 -1.26
N GLU A 273 -8.11 5.76 -0.99
CA GLU A 273 -6.88 5.92 -1.76
C GLU A 273 -7.04 5.52 -3.23
N HIS A 274 -8.09 4.75 -3.53
CA HIS A 274 -8.52 4.44 -4.87
C HIS A 274 -9.73 5.31 -5.23
N PRO A 275 -9.60 6.35 -6.08
CA PRO A 275 -10.66 7.32 -6.35
C PRO A 275 -11.98 6.72 -6.89
N LYS A 276 -11.90 5.49 -7.45
CA LYS A 276 -13.05 4.76 -7.98
C LYS A 276 -13.75 3.91 -6.93
N LEU A 277 -13.11 3.61 -5.80
CA LEU A 277 -13.70 2.85 -4.72
C LEU A 277 -14.24 3.78 -3.65
N LEU A 278 -15.49 3.53 -3.28
CA LEU A 278 -16.20 4.27 -2.26
C LEU A 278 -16.70 3.29 -1.20
N VAL A 279 -16.63 3.71 0.05
CA VAL A 279 -17.09 2.93 1.20
C VAL A 279 -18.31 3.63 1.77
N LEU A 280 -19.41 2.90 1.89
CA LEU A 280 -20.63 3.36 2.53
C LEU A 280 -20.75 2.65 3.87
N GLU A 281 -21.06 3.41 4.91
CA GLU A 281 -21.42 2.88 6.22
C GLU A 281 -22.95 2.83 6.32
N LYS A 282 -23.49 1.71 6.78
CA LYS A 282 -24.93 1.58 6.99
C LYS A 282 -25.34 2.30 8.27
N GLU A 283 -26.25 3.25 8.15
CA GLU A 283 -26.95 3.78 9.32
C GLU A 283 -27.85 2.70 9.94
N PRO A 284 -27.93 2.59 11.29
CA PRO A 284 -28.81 1.63 11.96
C PRO A 284 -30.27 1.81 11.53
N GLY A 285 -30.89 0.77 10.96
CA GLY A 285 -32.28 0.79 10.50
C GLY A 285 -32.51 1.29 9.07
N ALA A 286 -31.50 1.85 8.40
CA ALA A 286 -31.60 2.26 7.00
C ALA A 286 -31.47 1.06 6.05
N ARG A 287 -32.23 1.08 4.93
CA ARG A 287 -31.96 0.17 3.81
C ARG A 287 -30.77 0.71 3.02
N MET A 288 -29.83 -0.17 2.68
CA MET A 288 -28.75 0.23 1.77
C MET A 288 -29.30 0.52 0.39
N LEU A 289 -28.78 1.58 -0.23
CA LEU A 289 -29.08 1.89 -1.62
C LEU A 289 -28.54 0.78 -2.53
N ASN A 290 -29.30 0.48 -3.58
CA ASN A 290 -28.84 -0.41 -4.64
C ASN A 290 -28.10 0.43 -5.67
N TRP A 291 -26.77 0.42 -5.59
CA TRP A 291 -25.88 1.18 -6.49
C TRP A 291 -25.60 0.50 -7.83
N GLY A 292 -26.27 -0.62 -8.12
CA GLY A 292 -26.08 -1.40 -9.35
C GLY A 292 -25.67 -2.86 -9.09
N ASN A 293 -25.73 -3.67 -10.15
CA ASN A 293 -25.37 -5.10 -10.14
C ASN A 293 -23.86 -5.30 -9.91
N HIS A 294 -23.44 -6.57 -9.81
CA HIS A 294 -22.04 -6.97 -9.69
C HIS A 294 -21.15 -6.35 -10.79
N ALA A 295 -19.89 -6.07 -10.44
CA ALA A 295 -18.92 -5.53 -11.38
C ALA A 295 -18.73 -6.45 -12.59
N ARG A 296 -18.83 -5.88 -13.80
CA ARG A 296 -18.56 -6.58 -15.05
C ARG A 296 -17.05 -6.78 -15.24
N LYS A 297 -16.66 -7.80 -16.01
CA LYS A 297 -15.26 -8.21 -16.19
C LYS A 297 -14.38 -7.07 -16.72
N GLU A 298 -14.93 -6.24 -17.60
CA GLU A 298 -14.24 -5.11 -18.23
C GLU A 298 -13.91 -3.99 -17.24
N ASN A 299 -14.64 -3.92 -16.13
CA ASN A 299 -14.46 -2.92 -15.08
C ASN A 299 -13.58 -3.40 -13.93
N ILE A 300 -13.10 -4.65 -13.94
CA ILE A 300 -12.21 -5.15 -12.87
C ILE A 300 -10.85 -4.46 -12.98
N ASP A 301 -10.44 -3.80 -11.89
CA ASP A 301 -9.13 -3.15 -11.78
C ASP A 301 -8.19 -4.02 -10.94
N LEU A 302 -7.28 -4.73 -11.62
CA LEU A 302 -6.37 -5.67 -10.96
C LEU A 302 -5.37 -4.97 -10.03
N THR A 303 -5.00 -3.72 -10.34
CA THR A 303 -4.10 -2.93 -9.50
C THR A 303 -4.77 -2.60 -8.17
N VAL A 304 -6.05 -2.19 -8.20
CA VAL A 304 -6.83 -1.94 -6.99
C VAL A 304 -7.00 -3.23 -6.17
N TYR A 305 -7.29 -4.35 -6.84
CA TYR A 305 -7.40 -5.66 -6.16
C TYR A 305 -6.12 -6.03 -5.41
N VAL A 306 -4.96 -5.92 -6.06
CA VAL A 306 -3.67 -6.25 -5.46
C VAL A 306 -3.29 -5.26 -4.35
N ASN A 307 -3.46 -3.97 -4.57
CA ASN A 307 -3.11 -2.93 -3.58
C ASN A 307 -3.96 -3.04 -2.31
N SER A 308 -5.26 -3.31 -2.44
CA SER A 308 -6.15 -3.51 -1.29
C SER A 308 -5.79 -4.73 -0.44
N LYS A 309 -5.18 -5.76 -1.05
CA LYS A 309 -4.61 -6.91 -0.32
C LYS A 309 -3.30 -6.60 0.37
N PHE A 310 -2.41 -5.84 -0.26
CA PHE A 310 -1.18 -5.38 0.39
C PHE A 310 -1.50 -4.49 1.60
N LEU A 311 -2.46 -3.58 1.46
CA LEU A 311 -2.91 -2.74 2.57
C LEU A 311 -3.52 -3.57 3.70
N TYR A 312 -4.27 -4.63 3.38
CA TYR A 312 -4.75 -5.59 4.37
C TYR A 312 -3.60 -6.25 5.13
N MET A 313 -2.59 -6.76 4.42
CA MET A 313 -1.42 -7.39 5.04
C MET A 313 -0.66 -6.43 5.94
N GLU A 314 -0.45 -5.19 5.50
CA GLU A 314 0.18 -4.14 6.30
C GLU A 314 -0.61 -3.88 7.59
N GLN A 315 -1.93 -3.73 7.49
CA GLN A 315 -2.78 -3.44 8.63
C GLN A 315 -2.87 -4.62 9.61
N SER A 316 -2.92 -5.84 9.09
CA SER A 316 -2.89 -7.08 9.87
C SER A 316 -1.56 -7.23 10.63
N LEU A 317 -0.43 -6.95 9.98
CA LEU A 317 0.90 -6.95 10.62
C LEU A 317 1.00 -5.85 11.68
N LYS A 318 0.59 -4.62 11.36
CA LYS A 318 0.65 -3.47 12.27
C LYS A 318 -0.15 -3.72 13.55
N THR A 319 -1.39 -4.19 13.42
CA THR A 319 -2.24 -4.52 14.58
C THR A 319 -1.67 -5.67 15.41
N SER A 320 -1.09 -6.68 14.76
CA SER A 320 -0.44 -7.80 15.45
C SER A 320 0.80 -7.37 16.24
N ILE A 321 1.64 -6.51 15.66
CA ILE A 321 2.82 -5.93 16.33
C ILE A 321 2.38 -5.05 17.50
N ASP A 322 1.41 -4.16 17.31
CA ASP A 322 0.89 -3.29 18.38
C ASP A 322 0.35 -4.10 19.56
N ARG A 323 -0.40 -5.19 19.28
CA ARG A 323 -0.90 -6.10 20.31
C ARG A 323 0.23 -6.78 21.07
N ALA A 324 1.22 -7.32 20.35
CA ALA A 324 2.38 -7.97 20.96
C ALA A 324 3.20 -7.01 21.81
N TYR A 325 3.40 -5.77 21.33
CA TYR A 325 4.09 -4.72 22.05
C TYR A 325 3.37 -4.33 23.34
N ALA A 326 2.07 -4.01 23.26
CA ALA A 326 1.26 -3.64 24.43
C ALA A 326 1.25 -4.76 25.49
N HIS A 327 1.10 -6.01 25.06
CA HIS A 327 1.15 -7.17 25.95
C HIS A 327 2.53 -7.36 26.58
N THR A 328 3.62 -7.15 25.83
CA THR A 328 5.00 -7.26 26.33
C THR A 328 5.29 -6.18 27.37
N VAL A 329 4.88 -4.93 27.13
CA VAL A 329 5.04 -3.82 28.07
C VAL A 329 4.26 -4.10 29.36
N HIS A 330 3.01 -4.53 29.24
CA HIS A 330 2.19 -4.88 30.40
C HIS A 330 2.80 -6.04 31.20
N ARG A 331 3.24 -7.11 30.53
CA ARG A 331 3.90 -8.26 31.18
C ARG A 331 5.21 -7.88 31.85
N ARG A 332 6.00 -6.96 31.26
CA ARG A 332 7.20 -6.40 31.89
C ARG A 332 6.85 -5.63 33.16
N CYS A 333 5.75 -4.87 33.18
CA CYS A 333 5.28 -4.22 34.38
C CYS A 333 4.92 -5.24 35.47
N LEU A 334 4.13 -6.27 35.13
CA LEU A 334 3.73 -7.32 36.08
C LEU A 334 4.95 -8.01 36.70
N LEU A 335 5.93 -8.40 35.88
CA LEU A 335 7.18 -9.00 36.38
C LEU A 335 7.94 -8.05 37.31
N ARG A 336 8.02 -6.76 36.97
CA ARG A 336 8.67 -5.77 37.82
C ARG A 336 7.93 -5.57 39.15
N ARG A 337 6.60 -5.64 39.14
CA ARG A 337 5.77 -5.58 40.34
C ARG A 337 6.05 -6.76 41.28
N GLU A 338 6.11 -7.99 40.74
CA GLU A 338 6.45 -9.19 41.52
C GLU A 338 7.87 -9.10 42.10
N ILE A 339 8.85 -8.60 41.33
CA ILE A 339 10.21 -8.37 41.85
C ILE A 339 10.20 -7.36 43.00
N LEU A 340 9.41 -6.29 42.91
CA LEU A 340 9.30 -5.30 43.99
C LEU A 340 8.65 -5.90 45.24
N LEU A 341 7.58 -6.68 45.09
CA LEU A 341 6.95 -7.39 46.22
C LEU A 341 7.94 -8.34 46.91
N ASN A 342 8.64 -9.17 46.14
CA ASN A 342 9.65 -10.09 46.67
C ASN A 342 10.80 -9.35 47.38
N ARG A 343 11.17 -8.16 46.89
CA ARG A 343 12.16 -7.32 47.56
C ARG A 343 11.62 -6.73 48.87
N LEU A 344 10.36 -6.29 48.93
CA LEU A 344 9.77 -5.72 50.15
C LEU A 344 9.73 -6.71 51.33
N VAL A 345 9.70 -8.02 51.08
CA VAL A 345 9.86 -9.06 52.13
C VAL A 345 11.16 -8.89 52.92
N LEU A 346 12.21 -8.31 52.32
CA LEU A 346 13.48 -8.04 53.00
C LEU A 346 13.41 -6.83 53.95
N ALA A 347 12.36 -6.01 53.90
CA ALA A 347 12.28 -4.80 54.70
C ALA A 347 12.38 -5.04 56.22
N PRO A 348 11.62 -5.96 56.85
CA PRO A 348 11.77 -6.24 58.28
C PRO A 348 13.08 -6.95 58.63
N LEU A 349 13.66 -7.72 57.70
CA LEU A 349 14.85 -8.55 57.95
C LEU A 349 16.16 -7.77 57.77
N SER A 350 16.21 -6.91 56.75
CA SER A 350 17.42 -6.17 56.39
C SER A 350 17.09 -4.82 55.74
N PRO A 351 16.65 -3.82 56.53
CA PRO A 351 16.24 -2.49 56.04
C PRO A 351 17.29 -1.78 55.16
N ASN A 352 18.57 -1.93 55.49
CA ASN A 352 19.67 -1.28 54.74
C ASN A 352 19.90 -1.93 53.38
N THR A 353 19.81 -3.26 53.30
CA THR A 353 19.97 -4.01 52.05
C THR A 353 18.80 -3.74 51.10
N ILE A 354 17.55 -3.76 51.59
CA ILE A 354 16.41 -3.41 50.74
C ILE A 354 16.50 -1.98 50.21
N SER A 355 16.97 -1.04 51.02
CA SER A 355 17.13 0.36 50.61
C SER A 355 18.12 0.50 49.46
N THR A 356 19.23 -0.22 49.53
CA THR A 356 20.23 -0.33 48.46
C THR A 356 19.63 -0.97 47.20
N LEU A 357 18.85 -2.05 47.34
CA LEU A 357 18.22 -2.75 46.21
C LEU A 357 17.14 -1.92 45.51
N VAL A 358 16.34 -1.17 46.26
CA VAL A 358 15.29 -0.29 45.74
C VAL A 358 15.90 0.90 45.01
N LYS A 359 16.96 1.50 45.57
CA LYS A 359 17.65 2.67 44.98
C LYS A 359 18.65 2.29 43.88
N GLY A 360 19.08 1.03 43.82
CA GLY A 360 19.99 0.49 42.80
C GLY A 360 21.48 0.82 43.04
N GLN A 361 21.83 1.40 44.19
CA GLN A 361 23.20 1.75 44.55
C GLN A 361 23.36 1.83 46.08
N ALA A 362 24.60 1.76 46.55
CA ALA A 362 24.97 1.89 47.97
C ALA A 362 24.73 3.32 48.51
N GLY A 363 24.82 3.49 49.83
CA GLY A 363 24.65 4.80 50.48
C GLY A 363 23.24 5.18 50.88
N PHE A 364 22.35 4.19 50.97
CA PHE A 364 20.99 4.35 51.48
C PHE A 364 20.75 3.42 52.66
N VAL A 365 20.24 3.97 53.76
CA VAL A 365 19.83 3.21 54.96
C VAL A 365 18.32 3.15 55.02
N GLY A 366 17.82 2.03 55.52
CA GLY A 366 16.41 1.82 55.76
C GLY A 366 16.11 1.83 57.25
N LYS A 367 14.96 2.38 57.62
CA LYS A 367 14.35 2.14 58.93
C LYS A 367 12.88 1.80 58.74
N VAL A 368 12.49 0.62 59.21
CA VAL A 368 11.08 0.24 59.27
C VAL A 368 10.47 0.87 60.53
N ALA A 369 9.31 1.50 60.39
CA ALA A 369 8.50 1.90 61.52
C ALA A 369 7.02 1.77 61.15
N GLY A 370 6.30 0.87 61.84
CA GLY A 370 4.96 0.47 61.42
C GLY A 370 4.98 -0.19 60.05
N GLU A 371 4.06 0.23 59.18
CA GLU A 371 3.85 -0.33 57.82
C GLU A 371 4.62 0.41 56.72
N VAL A 372 5.63 1.20 57.10
CA VAL A 372 6.44 1.98 56.16
C VAL A 372 7.93 1.75 56.34
N LEU A 373 8.66 1.85 55.23
CA LEU A 373 10.11 1.90 55.17
C LEU A 373 10.57 3.32 54.86
N TYR A 374 11.28 3.92 55.80
CA TYR A 374 12.01 5.17 55.61
C TYR A 374 13.36 4.88 54.97
N ILE A 375 13.60 5.41 53.77
CA ILE A 375 14.90 5.36 53.09
C ILE A 375 15.58 6.71 53.23
N LEU A 376 16.75 6.71 53.88
CA LEU A 376 17.57 7.90 54.08
C LEU A 376 18.80 7.84 53.17
N GLN A 377 19.08 8.94 52.48
CA GLN A 377 20.30 9.09 51.68
C GLN A 377 21.47 9.59 52.55
N CYS A 378 22.60 8.89 52.50
CA CYS A 378 23.80 9.22 53.25
C CYS A 378 24.83 9.98 52.43
N VAL A 379 25.74 10.67 53.11
CA VAL A 379 26.77 11.49 52.47
C VAL A 379 27.99 10.62 52.15
N PRO A 380 28.48 10.58 50.90
CA PRO A 380 29.69 9.83 50.56
C PRO A 380 30.93 10.46 51.20
N ARG A 381 31.84 9.63 51.72
CA ARG A 381 33.12 10.02 52.30
C ARG A 381 34.22 9.08 51.81
N ILE A 382 35.39 9.65 51.54
CA ILE A 382 36.59 8.87 51.23
C ILE A 382 37.13 8.33 52.56
N VAL A 383 37.48 7.04 52.58
CA VAL A 383 37.91 6.35 53.78
C VAL A 383 39.23 5.62 53.54
N GLU A 384 40.02 5.53 54.61
CA GLU A 384 41.30 4.81 54.61
C GLU A 384 41.16 3.50 55.37
N ILE A 385 41.68 2.40 54.83
CA ILE A 385 41.62 1.10 55.51
C ILE A 385 42.53 1.13 56.73
N ARG A 386 41.98 0.76 57.88
CA ARG A 386 42.70 0.68 59.15
C ARG A 386 43.17 -0.75 59.38
N ARG A 387 44.41 -0.92 59.83
CA ARG A 387 44.92 -2.23 60.26
C ARG A 387 44.46 -2.53 61.67
N GLU A 388 44.06 -3.77 61.90
CA GLU A 388 43.69 -4.32 63.19
C GLU A 388 44.38 -5.65 63.44
N THR A 389 44.49 -6.04 64.70
CA THR A 389 44.98 -7.37 65.11
C THR A 389 43.85 -8.38 65.27
N THR A 390 42.61 -7.91 65.39
CA THR A 390 41.37 -8.68 65.50
C THR A 390 40.59 -8.67 64.18
N CYS A 391 39.82 -9.72 63.92
CA CYS A 391 38.98 -9.83 62.73
C CYS A 391 37.56 -9.37 63.00
N TYR A 392 36.97 -8.73 61.99
CA TYR A 392 35.61 -8.19 62.04
C TYR A 392 34.85 -8.57 60.76
N ALA A 393 33.53 -8.71 60.87
CA ALA A 393 32.66 -8.93 59.71
C ALA A 393 32.57 -7.69 58.82
N GLU A 394 32.81 -6.50 59.37
CA GLU A 394 32.85 -5.22 58.67
C GLU A 394 34.28 -4.69 58.53
N LEU A 395 34.52 -3.92 57.46
CA LEU A 395 35.87 -3.48 57.13
C LEU A 395 36.30 -2.32 58.06
N PRO A 396 37.40 -2.46 58.84
CA PRO A 396 37.90 -1.36 59.67
C PRO A 396 38.44 -0.22 58.80
N VAL A 397 37.96 1.00 59.02
CA VAL A 397 38.34 2.19 58.24
C VAL A 397 38.56 3.43 59.13
N LYS A 398 39.17 4.46 58.56
CA LYS A 398 39.31 5.79 59.16
C LYS A 398 38.71 6.85 58.26
N VAL A 399 38.05 7.82 58.88
CA VAL A 399 37.53 9.04 58.24
C VAL A 399 37.94 10.22 59.11
N ASP A 400 38.66 11.18 58.54
CA ASP A 400 39.15 12.36 59.27
C ASP A 400 39.88 11.98 60.58
N ASN A 401 40.71 10.94 60.51
CA ASN A 401 41.46 10.33 61.63
C ASN A 401 40.60 9.72 62.77
N ILE A 402 39.29 9.63 62.59
CA ILE A 402 38.36 8.94 63.49
C ILE A 402 38.14 7.51 62.98
N SER A 403 38.16 6.53 63.89
CA SER A 403 37.99 5.11 63.54
C SER A 403 36.52 4.74 63.39
N TYR A 404 36.21 4.05 62.29
CA TYR A 404 34.90 3.52 61.96
C TYR A 404 35.02 2.10 61.38
N PHE A 405 33.89 1.48 61.13
CA PHE A 405 33.78 0.27 60.33
C PHE A 405 32.84 0.54 59.14
N MET A 406 33.12 -0.09 58.01
CA MET A 406 32.32 0.00 56.80
C MET A 406 31.61 -1.34 56.57
N SER A 407 30.28 -1.29 56.57
CA SER A 407 29.46 -2.47 56.33
C SER A 407 29.66 -3.05 54.92
N PRO A 408 29.66 -4.39 54.77
CA PRO A 408 29.72 -5.04 53.47
C PRO A 408 28.46 -4.74 52.65
N ILE A 409 28.60 -4.69 51.32
CA ILE A 409 27.52 -4.44 50.33
C ILE A 409 26.95 -3.01 50.36
N THR A 410 26.42 -2.53 51.49
CA THR A 410 25.77 -1.21 51.62
C THR A 410 26.78 -0.07 51.81
N ARG A 411 28.02 -0.39 52.25
CA ARG A 411 29.13 0.56 52.48
C ARG A 411 28.83 1.69 53.46
N ILE A 412 27.88 1.47 54.37
CA ILE A 412 27.52 2.44 55.42
C ILE A 412 28.57 2.42 56.52
N LEU A 413 28.94 3.62 56.99
CA LEU A 413 29.85 3.81 58.13
C LEU A 413 29.11 3.60 59.46
N GLN A 414 29.73 2.81 60.32
CA GLN A 414 29.24 2.48 61.66
C GLN A 414 30.36 2.53 62.68
N ARG A 415 30.00 2.78 63.94
CA ARG A 415 30.97 2.93 65.05
C ARG A 415 31.43 1.60 65.62
N TYR A 416 30.61 0.57 65.47
CA TYR A 416 30.83 -0.76 66.04
C TYR A 416 30.79 -1.79 64.91
N ALA A 417 31.43 -2.92 65.14
CA ALA A 417 31.47 -4.05 64.22
C ALA A 417 31.32 -5.36 64.98
N GLU A 418 30.89 -6.39 64.28
CA GLU A 418 30.84 -7.75 64.82
C GLU A 418 32.24 -8.35 64.77
N GLN A 419 32.81 -8.62 65.94
CA GLN A 419 34.08 -9.31 66.05
C GLN A 419 33.89 -10.79 65.68
N MET A 420 34.79 -11.32 64.86
CA MET A 420 34.77 -12.70 64.42
C MET A 420 36.13 -13.37 64.63
N GLU A 421 36.15 -14.70 64.60
CA GLU A 421 37.41 -15.45 64.60
C GLU A 421 38.14 -15.28 63.28
N CYS A 422 39.45 -15.04 63.35
CA CYS A 422 40.29 -14.93 62.17
C CYS A 422 40.43 -16.30 61.50
N ASN A 423 39.81 -16.46 60.34
CA ASN A 423 39.87 -17.69 59.54
C ASN A 423 40.52 -17.40 58.18
N SER A 424 41.50 -18.20 57.79
CA SER A 424 42.19 -18.05 56.49
C SER A 424 41.51 -18.83 55.35
N LEU A 425 40.68 -19.82 55.67
CA LEU A 425 39.93 -20.62 54.71
C LEU A 425 38.66 -19.91 54.24
N ILE A 426 37.97 -19.22 55.16
CA ILE A 426 36.73 -18.49 54.89
C ILE A 426 36.85 -17.04 55.44
N PRO A 427 37.76 -16.22 54.91
CA PRO A 427 37.86 -14.82 55.31
C PRO A 427 36.73 -13.99 54.70
N PRO A 428 36.29 -12.88 55.34
CA PRO A 428 35.43 -11.90 54.69
C PRO A 428 36.13 -11.32 53.45
N LEU A 429 35.38 -11.19 52.37
CA LEU A 429 35.85 -10.69 51.08
C LEU A 429 35.21 -9.34 50.77
N TYR A 430 36.01 -8.38 50.34
CA TYR A 430 35.54 -7.06 49.93
C TYR A 430 36.01 -6.73 48.51
N TYR A 431 35.13 -6.11 47.73
CA TYR A 431 35.45 -5.61 46.40
C TYR A 431 36.01 -4.19 46.48
N ILE A 432 37.34 -4.08 46.37
CA ILE A 432 38.11 -2.84 46.55
C ILE A 432 39.00 -2.66 45.33
N ASN A 433 38.99 -1.47 44.71
CA ASN A 433 39.82 -1.15 43.54
C ASN A 433 39.74 -2.20 42.42
N ASN A 434 38.52 -2.61 42.07
CA ASN A 434 38.21 -3.61 41.05
C ASN A 434 38.80 -5.01 41.28
N ARG A 435 39.12 -5.37 42.52
CA ARG A 435 39.56 -6.72 42.90
C ARG A 435 38.94 -7.17 44.20
N TRP A 436 38.76 -8.48 44.33
CA TRP A 436 38.38 -9.10 45.60
C TRP A 436 39.61 -9.18 46.52
N THR A 437 39.47 -8.68 47.73
CA THR A 437 40.51 -8.68 48.77
C THR A 437 39.97 -9.38 50.00
N SER A 438 40.71 -10.36 50.53
CA SER A 438 40.39 -11.06 51.78
C SER A 438 40.95 -10.30 52.97
N PHE A 439 40.30 -10.38 54.14
CA PHE A 439 40.81 -9.77 55.36
C PHE A 439 40.79 -10.77 56.52
N SER A 440 41.97 -11.10 57.06
CA SER A 440 42.09 -12.00 58.22
C SER A 440 43.43 -11.86 58.97
N PRO A 441 43.58 -10.88 59.89
CA PRO A 441 42.94 -9.57 59.89
C PRO A 441 43.57 -8.61 58.85
N ASN A 442 44.73 -8.98 58.31
CA ASN A 442 45.45 -8.21 57.30
C ASN A 442 44.90 -8.51 55.89
N PRO A 443 45.03 -7.55 54.94
CA PRO A 443 44.59 -7.74 53.57
C PRO A 443 45.39 -8.83 52.87
N GLY A 444 44.70 -9.77 52.23
CA GLY A 444 45.24 -10.85 51.41
C GLY A 444 44.62 -10.89 50.02
N THR A 445 45.13 -11.81 49.19
CA THR A 445 44.55 -12.10 47.87
C THR A 445 43.32 -12.99 48.03
N ALA A 446 42.32 -12.79 47.17
CA ALA A 446 41.10 -13.60 47.14
C ALA A 446 40.78 -14.06 45.72
N TYR A 447 40.14 -15.23 45.61
CA TYR A 447 39.58 -15.71 44.35
C TYR A 447 38.33 -14.89 44.00
N THR A 448 38.11 -14.65 42.70
CA THR A 448 36.90 -14.00 42.21
C THR A 448 35.69 -14.93 42.43
N PRO A 449 34.66 -14.52 43.19
CA PRO A 449 33.45 -15.31 43.38
C PRO A 449 32.70 -15.55 42.05
N ALA A 450 32.04 -16.70 41.93
CA ALA A 450 31.15 -16.98 40.81
C ALA A 450 29.93 -16.05 40.84
N ILE A 451 29.45 -15.66 39.66
CA ILE A 451 28.25 -14.83 39.48
C ILE A 451 27.12 -15.76 39.03
N LEU A 452 25.92 -15.58 39.58
CA LEU A 452 24.73 -16.30 39.13
C LEU A 452 24.38 -15.86 37.69
N ASP A 453 24.26 -16.82 36.79
CA ASP A 453 23.90 -16.56 35.39
C ASP A 453 22.38 -16.45 35.24
N VAL A 454 21.94 -15.66 34.25
CA VAL A 454 20.54 -15.52 33.89
C VAL A 454 20.35 -16.28 32.57
N ASP A 455 19.45 -17.26 32.54
CA ASP A 455 19.22 -18.10 31.35
C ASP A 455 19.07 -17.24 30.08
N LYS A 456 19.96 -17.47 29.12
CA LYS A 456 19.94 -16.77 27.83
C LYS A 456 18.91 -17.40 26.92
N LEU A 457 17.80 -16.70 26.68
CA LEU A 457 16.90 -17.03 25.57
C LEU A 457 17.57 -16.66 24.24
N THR A 458 17.78 -17.64 23.37
CA THR A 458 18.20 -17.44 21.99
C THR A 458 17.00 -17.16 21.10
N PHE A 459 16.87 -15.91 20.63
CA PHE A 459 15.88 -15.52 19.62
C PHE A 459 16.48 -15.65 18.22
N THR A 460 15.86 -16.45 17.35
CA THR A 460 16.17 -16.49 15.92
C THR A 460 15.21 -15.56 15.16
N PRO A 461 15.70 -14.45 14.58
CA PRO A 461 14.84 -13.53 13.84
C PRO A 461 14.24 -14.19 12.59
N ILE A 462 13.02 -13.77 12.24
CA ILE A 462 12.36 -14.12 10.98
C ILE A 462 13.18 -13.49 9.84
N GLN A 463 13.46 -14.27 8.78
CA GLN A 463 14.20 -13.79 7.61
C GLN A 463 13.52 -12.56 6.98
N ASN A 464 14.35 -11.62 6.50
CA ASN A 464 13.92 -10.37 5.87
C ASN A 464 12.98 -10.63 4.69
N LEU A 465 11.71 -10.27 4.85
CA LEU A 465 10.65 -10.40 3.84
C LEU A 465 10.90 -9.59 2.56
N GLY A 466 11.82 -8.62 2.57
CA GLY A 466 12.16 -7.76 1.43
C GLY A 466 13.51 -8.07 0.76
N ALA A 467 14.29 -9.03 1.26
CA ALA A 467 15.62 -9.31 0.72
C ALA A 467 15.60 -10.27 -0.50
N GLY A 468 14.44 -10.87 -0.79
CA GLY A 468 14.26 -11.77 -1.93
C GLY A 468 12.88 -11.56 -2.55
N GLY A 469 12.87 -11.33 -3.86
CA GLY A 469 11.68 -11.47 -4.70
C GLY A 469 11.78 -12.75 -5.53
N ILE A 470 10.72 -13.09 -6.27
CA ILE A 470 10.72 -14.20 -7.24
C ILE A 470 11.69 -13.97 -8.40
N TYR A 471 12.08 -12.71 -8.62
CA TYR A 471 13.00 -12.29 -9.67
C TYR A 471 14.23 -11.64 -9.04
N THR A 472 15.39 -11.99 -9.55
CA THR A 472 16.68 -11.38 -9.24
C THR A 472 16.75 -9.96 -9.80
N ALA A 473 17.64 -9.13 -9.22
CA ALA A 473 17.92 -7.80 -9.77
C ALA A 473 18.42 -7.84 -11.23
N GLN A 474 19.00 -8.97 -11.66
CA GLN A 474 19.41 -9.19 -13.03
C GLN A 474 18.21 -9.45 -13.95
N GLU A 475 17.29 -10.34 -13.57
CA GLU A 475 16.06 -10.60 -14.35
C GLU A 475 15.19 -9.35 -14.49
N ILE A 476 15.15 -8.50 -13.46
CA ILE A 476 14.45 -7.21 -13.53
C ILE A 476 15.13 -6.27 -14.53
N ARG A 477 16.47 -6.18 -14.52
CA ARG A 477 17.23 -5.37 -15.49
C ARG A 477 17.05 -5.89 -16.92
N GLU A 478 17.15 -7.19 -17.13
CA GLU A 478 16.94 -7.83 -18.44
C GLU A 478 15.52 -7.57 -18.97
N ALA A 479 14.50 -7.61 -18.11
CA ALA A 479 13.14 -7.24 -18.48
C ALA A 479 12.98 -5.75 -18.82
N GLN A 480 13.64 -4.86 -18.06
CA GLN A 480 13.66 -3.42 -18.34
C GLN A 480 14.36 -3.12 -19.67
N ASP A 481 15.51 -3.73 -19.93
CA ASP A 481 16.27 -3.59 -21.18
C ASP A 481 15.46 -4.09 -22.38
N ALA A 482 14.76 -5.23 -22.24
CA ALA A 482 13.89 -5.76 -23.28
C ALA A 482 12.69 -4.83 -23.58
N MET A 483 12.12 -4.17 -22.56
CA MET A 483 11.07 -3.17 -22.76
C MET A 483 11.59 -1.89 -23.43
N LEU A 484 12.77 -1.41 -23.02
CA LEU A 484 13.41 -0.21 -23.56
C LEU A 484 13.86 -0.38 -25.02
N PHE A 485 14.31 -1.58 -25.40
CA PHE A 485 14.66 -1.91 -26.78
C PHE A 485 13.51 -1.63 -27.77
N GLY A 486 12.25 -1.83 -27.34
CA GLY A 486 11.07 -1.52 -28.15
C GLY A 486 10.96 -0.03 -28.52
N PHE A 487 11.33 0.87 -27.61
CA PHE A 487 11.35 2.32 -27.82
C PHE A 487 12.55 2.77 -28.66
N GLU A 488 13.70 2.13 -28.46
CA GLU A 488 14.95 2.50 -29.12
C GLU A 488 15.07 1.95 -30.55
N ARG A 489 14.28 0.93 -30.91
CA ARG A 489 14.32 0.28 -32.24
C ARG A 489 14.25 1.25 -33.41
N LYS A 490 13.44 2.31 -33.31
CA LYS A 490 13.31 3.31 -34.40
C LYS A 490 14.55 4.21 -34.51
N ALA A 491 15.16 4.56 -33.38
CA ALA A 491 16.42 5.30 -33.35
C ALA A 491 17.57 4.44 -33.88
N LEU A 492 17.68 3.19 -33.42
CA LEU A 492 18.68 2.22 -33.87
C LEU A 492 18.57 1.93 -35.38
N SER A 493 17.35 1.74 -35.89
CA SER A 493 17.10 1.53 -37.32
C SER A 493 17.53 2.74 -38.16
N ASN A 494 17.24 3.96 -37.70
CA ASN A 494 17.68 5.18 -38.37
C ASN A 494 19.21 5.33 -38.35
N ILE A 495 19.87 5.04 -37.22
CA ILE A 495 21.35 5.08 -37.11
C ILE A 495 21.98 4.08 -38.07
N LEU A 496 21.50 2.84 -38.10
CA LEU A 496 21.98 1.79 -39.01
C LEU A 496 21.76 2.15 -40.49
N THR A 497 20.55 2.61 -40.84
CA THR A 497 20.20 2.99 -42.22
C THR A 497 21.08 4.13 -42.71
N ARG A 498 21.24 5.18 -41.90
CA ARG A 498 22.08 6.33 -42.27
C ARG A 498 23.55 5.94 -42.41
N LYS A 499 24.07 5.06 -41.54
CA LYS A 499 25.43 4.52 -41.64
C LYS A 499 25.62 3.66 -42.89
N MET A 500 24.64 2.81 -43.25
CA MET A 500 24.67 1.99 -44.47
C MET A 500 24.63 2.84 -45.75
N VAL A 501 23.95 3.99 -45.73
CA VAL A 501 23.87 4.93 -46.86
C VAL A 501 25.08 5.90 -46.87
N GLY A 502 26.07 5.69 -46.00
CA GLY A 502 27.31 6.48 -45.96
C GLY A 502 27.17 7.87 -45.37
N GLN A 503 26.07 8.16 -44.66
CA GLN A 503 25.90 9.43 -43.96
C GLN A 503 26.71 9.45 -42.65
N ASN A 504 27.28 10.60 -42.32
CA ASN A 504 28.04 10.80 -41.09
C ASN A 504 27.07 10.85 -39.90
N VAL A 505 27.07 9.83 -39.05
CA VAL A 505 26.16 9.69 -37.90
C VAL A 505 26.93 9.27 -36.65
N GLU A 506 26.65 9.94 -35.53
CA GLU A 506 27.14 9.56 -34.22
C GLU A 506 26.50 8.23 -33.79
N THR A 507 27.30 7.18 -33.70
CA THR A 507 26.80 5.81 -33.58
C THR A 507 26.34 5.44 -32.18
N GLN A 508 26.58 6.29 -31.18
CA GLN A 508 26.18 6.07 -29.78
C GLN A 508 26.50 4.66 -29.25
N GLY A 509 27.61 4.07 -29.70
CA GLY A 509 28.05 2.72 -29.32
C GLY A 509 27.42 1.56 -30.12
N VAL A 510 26.54 1.84 -31.09
CA VAL A 510 25.87 0.84 -31.93
C VAL A 510 26.77 0.41 -33.09
N SER A 511 27.23 -0.84 -33.03
CA SER A 511 28.02 -1.47 -34.08
C SER A 511 27.29 -2.70 -34.63
N PRO A 512 27.05 -2.81 -35.96
CA PRO A 512 26.68 -4.09 -36.53
C PRO A 512 27.89 -5.03 -36.43
N HIS A 513 27.82 -6.03 -35.56
CA HIS A 513 28.69 -7.19 -35.67
C HIS A 513 28.15 -8.04 -36.83
N VAL A 514 28.95 -8.16 -37.88
CA VAL A 514 28.73 -9.10 -38.99
C VAL A 514 29.51 -10.37 -38.69
#